data_AF-A0A7W1VEH5-F1
#
_entry.id   AF-A0A7W1VEH5-F1
#
_cell.length_a   1.000
_cell.length_b   1.000
_cell.length_c   1.000
_cell.angle_alpha   90.00
_cell.angle_beta   90.00
_cell.angle_gamma   90.00
#
_symmetry.space_group_name_H-M   'P 1'
#
loop_
_entity.id
_entity.type
_entity.pdbx_description
1 polymer ?
#
loop_
_entity_poly.entity_id
_entity_poly.type
_entity_poly.pdbx_seq_one_letter_code
_entity_poly.pdbx_strand_id
1 'polypeptide(L)' 'MALQKGEVYRCPDEKCGCEITVTKGAPPVCKGQEQPRCCCGETMEKVSN' A
#
# COMPACT_ATOMS: atom_id res chain seq x y z
N MET A 1 -10.30 0.52 2.03
CA MET A 1 -10.37 1.60 1.01
C MET A 1 -9.60 1.11 -0.19
N ALA A 2 -10.11 1.33 -1.39
CA ALA A 2 -9.39 0.90 -2.59
C ALA A 2 -8.18 1.80 -2.81
N LEU A 3 -7.05 1.21 -3.22
CA LEU A 3 -5.79 1.92 -3.48
C LEU A 3 -6.00 3.07 -4.47
N GLN A 4 -5.47 4.25 -4.15
CA GLN A 4 -5.54 5.47 -4.96
C GLN A 4 -4.19 5.80 -5.57
N LYS A 5 -4.20 6.33 -6.79
CA LYS A 5 -2.97 6.74 -7.49
C LYS A 5 -2.24 7.81 -6.65
N GLY A 6 -0.95 7.63 -6.47
CA GLY A 6 -0.08 8.53 -5.71
C GLY A 6 0.05 8.16 -4.22
N GLU A 7 -0.73 7.21 -3.71
CA GLU A 7 -0.51 6.70 -2.36
C GLU A 7 0.82 5.96 -2.27
N VAL A 8 1.53 6.18 -1.17
CA VAL A 8 2.78 5.48 -0.83
C VAL A 8 2.50 4.56 0.35
N TYR A 9 3.00 3.33 0.27
CA TYR A 9 2.92 2.35 1.34
C TYR A 9 4.33 1.86 1.68
N ARG A 10 4.62 1.71 2.97
CA ARG A 10 5.90 1.21 3.46
C ARG A 10 5.69 0.02 4.38
N CYS A 11 6.61 -0.94 4.30
CA CYS A 11 6.66 -2.05 5.23
C CYS A 11 6.97 -1.54 6.65
N PRO A 12 6.22 -1.96 7.68
CA PRO A 12 6.50 -1.55 9.07
C PRO A 12 7.79 -2.17 9.62
N ASP A 13 8.26 -3.28 9.04
CA ASP A 13 9.56 -3.87 9.40
C ASP A 13 10.70 -3.06 8.75
N GLU A 14 11.42 -2.30 9.56
CA GLU A 14 12.57 -1.49 9.15
C GLU A 14 13.70 -2.32 8.52
N LYS A 15 13.83 -3.60 8.85
CA LYS A 15 14.84 -4.48 8.24
C LYS A 15 14.47 -4.83 6.80
N CYS A 16 13.18 -4.89 6.49
CA CYS A 16 12.70 -5.09 5.13
C CYS A 16 12.65 -3.77 4.36
N GLY A 17 12.03 -2.74 4.94
CA GLY A 17 12.07 -1.36 4.45
C GLY A 17 11.45 -1.14 3.06
N CYS A 18 10.75 -2.11 2.50
CA CYS A 18 10.16 -2.00 1.17
C CYS A 18 9.13 -0.87 1.12
N GLU A 19 9.18 -0.08 0.05
CA GLU A 19 8.25 0.99 -0.23
C GLU A 19 7.66 0.78 -1.63
N ILE A 20 6.36 1.02 -1.76
CA ILE A 20 5.67 0.99 -3.03
C ILE A 20 4.86 2.27 -3.23
N THR A 21 4.74 2.70 -4.49
CA THR A 21 3.88 3.80 -4.89
C THR A 21 2.80 3.29 -5.83
N VAL A 22 1.55 3.65 -5.56
CA VAL A 22 0.43 3.29 -6.43
C VAL A 22 0.48 4.15 -7.68
N THR A 23 0.93 3.59 -8.81
CA THR A 23 0.98 4.30 -10.10
C THR A 23 -0.37 4.30 -10.83
N LYS A 24 -1.25 3.35 -10.48
CA LYS A 24 -2.62 3.23 -10.97
C LYS A 24 -3.55 2.79 -9.83
N GLY A 25 -4.49 3.67 -9.48
CA GLY A 25 -5.49 3.39 -8.47
C GLY A 25 -6.63 2.50 -9.00
N ALA A 26 -7.38 1.93 -8.07
CA ALA A 26 -8.60 1.20 -8.37
C ALA A 26 -9.75 2.16 -8.76
N PRO A 27 -10.72 1.71 -9.58
CA PRO A 27 -11.92 2.49 -9.88
C PRO A 27 -12.70 2.86 -8.60
N PRO A 28 -13.40 4.02 -8.57
CA PRO A 28 -14.15 4.47 -7.39
C PRO A 28 -15.30 3.54 -6.98
N VAL A 29 -15.75 2.66 -7.89
CA VAL A 29 -16.76 1.63 -7.60
C VAL A 29 -16.18 0.40 -6.87
N CYS A 30 -14.85 0.28 -6.81
CA CYS A 30 -14.18 -0.81 -6.11
C CYS A 30 -14.29 -0.61 -4.60
N LYS A 31 -14.89 -1.58 -3.91
CA LYS A 31 -15.06 -1.57 -2.44
C LYS A 31 -14.01 -2.41 -1.71
N GLY A 32 -12.93 -2.81 -2.39
CA GLY A 32 -11.83 -3.56 -1.79
C GLY A 32 -11.27 -2.85 -0.56
N GLN A 33 -11.00 -3.62 0.50
CA GLN A 33 -10.42 -3.12 1.74
C GLN A 33 -9.06 -3.73 2.05
N GLU A 34 -8.61 -4.68 1.24
CA GLU A 34 -7.30 -5.32 1.37
C GLU A 34 -6.17 -4.29 1.22
N GLN A 35 -5.21 -4.37 2.13
CA GLN A 35 -3.99 -3.59 2.11
C GLN A 35 -2.88 -4.35 1.38
N PRO A 36 -1.91 -3.66 0.76
CA PRO A 36 -0.82 -4.33 0.09
C PRO A 36 0.03 -5.12 1.09
N ARG A 37 0.47 -6.31 0.67
CA ARG A 37 1.32 -7.20 1.46
C ARG A 37 2.77 -7.03 1.00
N CYS A 38 3.67 -6.90 1.96
CA CYS A 38 5.11 -6.84 1.70
C CYS A 38 5.66 -8.23 1.36
N CYS A 39 6.83 -8.27 0.71
CA CYS A 39 7.54 -9.52 0.41
C CYS A 39 7.90 -10.33 1.67
N CYS A 40 8.02 -9.69 2.83
CA CYS A 40 8.23 -10.36 4.12
C CYS A 40 6.94 -10.93 4.76
N GLY A 41 5.78 -10.72 4.14
CA GLY A 41 4.49 -11.20 4.64
C GLY A 41 3.75 -10.19 5.53
N GLU A 42 4.38 -9.09 5.92
CA GLU A 42 3.74 -8.01 6.68
C GLU A 42 2.74 -7.23 5.83
N THR A 43 1.71 -6.68 6.49
CA THR A 43 0.80 -5.73 5.85
C THR A 43 1.48 -4.36 5.81
N MET A 44 1.50 -3.73 4.63
CA MET A 44 2.15 -2.43 4.47
C MET A 44 1.25 -1.30 4.97
N GLU A 45 1.86 -0.26 5.54
CA GLU A 45 1.18 0.90 6.09
C GLU A 45 1.24 2.08 5.11
N LYS A 46 0.14 2.82 4.98
CA LYS A 46 0.11 4.01 4.13
C LYS A 46 0.95 5.12 4.77
N VAL A 47 1.96 5.59 4.06
CA VAL A 47 2.76 6.74 4.46
C VAL A 47 2.13 7.98 3.83
N SER A 48 1.51 8.81 4.67
CA SER A 48 1.02 10.12 4.24
C SER A 48 2.05 11.16 4.67
N ASN A 49 2.62 11.86 3.70
CA ASN A 49 3.50 13.00 3.94
C ASN A 49 2.68 14.28 4.07
#